data_AF-A0A9Q0V992-F1
#
_entry.id   AF-A0A9Q0V992-F1
#
_cell.length_a   1.000
_cell.length_b   1.000
_cell.length_c   1.000
_cell.angle_alpha   90.00
_cell.angle_beta   90.00
_cell.angle_gamma   90.00
#
_symmetry.space_group_name_H-M   'P 1'
#
loop_
_entity.id
_entity.type
_entity.pdbx_description
1 polymer ?
#
loop_
_entity_poly.entity_id
_entity_poly.type
_entity_poly.pdbx_seq_one_letter_code
_entity_poly.pdbx_strand_id
1 'polypeptide(L)' 'MEKKCYGLLLLLLLVLASQEMVVPAEARVCLSQSHKYKGTCLRGNNCANVCKTEGFPGGDCRGLRRRCFCSKPC' A
#
# COMPACT_ATOMS: atom_id res chain seq x y z
N MET A 1 29.31 -2.36 44.17
CA MET A 1 27.94 -2.34 43.63
C MET A 1 27.84 -1.50 42.34
N GLU A 2 28.78 -0.59 42.08
CA GLU A 2 28.70 0.38 40.97
C GLU A 2 28.90 -0.20 39.57
N LYS A 3 29.81 -1.17 39.38
CA LYS A 3 30.09 -1.80 38.08
C LYS A 3 28.88 -2.51 37.46
N LYS A 4 28.02 -3.09 38.31
CA LYS A 4 26.77 -3.76 37.89
C LYS A 4 25.77 -2.76 37.35
N CYS A 5 25.71 -1.56 37.95
CA CYS A 5 24.84 -0.48 37.47
C CYS A 5 25.32 0.07 36.13
N TYR A 6 26.63 0.27 35.94
CA TYR A 6 27.17 0.72 34.64
C TYR A 6 26.93 -0.29 33.52
N GLY A 7 27.11 -1.58 33.80
CA GLY A 7 26.79 -2.65 32.84
C GLY A 7 25.30 -2.67 32.47
N LEU A 8 24.42 -2.52 33.45
CA LEU A 8 22.98 -2.45 33.23
C LEU A 8 22.56 -1.19 32.44
N LEU A 9 23.16 -0.05 32.75
CA LEU A 9 22.97 1.22 32.02
C LEU A 9 23.43 1.10 30.56
N LEU A 10 24.60 0.52 30.31
CA LEU A 10 25.10 0.28 28.96
C LEU A 10 24.20 -0.66 28.16
N LEU A 11 23.70 -1.73 28.79
CA LEU A 11 22.74 -2.65 28.18
C LEU A 11 21.43 -1.96 27.81
N LEU A 12 20.89 -1.13 28.72
CA LEU A 12 19.68 -0.35 28.45
C LEU A 12 19.85 0.62 27.29
N LEU A 13 21.00 1.32 27.24
CA LEU A 13 21.31 2.25 26.14
C LEU A 13 21.42 1.54 24.79
N LEU A 14 22.01 0.34 24.75
CA LEU A 14 22.11 -0.47 23.53
C LEU A 14 20.73 -0.94 23.03
N VAL A 15 19.84 -1.34 23.93
CA VAL A 15 18.46 -1.76 23.59
C VAL A 15 17.62 -0.59 23.09
N LEU A 16 17.79 0.59 23.69
CA LEU A 16 17.08 1.79 23.24
C LEU A 16 17.57 2.27 21.87
N ALA A 17 18.86 2.11 21.59
CA ALA A 17 19.48 2.51 20.32
C ALA A 17 19.12 1.59 19.14
N SER A 18 18.73 0.33 19.38
CA SER A 18 18.42 -0.65 18.33
C SER A 18 16.96 -0.65 17.86
N GLN A 19 16.13 0.27 18.37
CA GLN A 19 14.75 0.43 17.90
C GLN A 19 14.71 1.12 16.54
N GLU A 20 15.05 0.36 15.50
CA GLU A 20 14.81 0.73 14.11
C GLU A 20 13.29 0.66 13.86
N MET A 21 12.62 1.81 13.88
CA MET A 21 11.22 1.91 13.46
C MET A 21 11.13 1.70 11.94
N VAL A 22 10.89 0.46 11.51
CA VAL A 22 10.54 0.20 10.11
C VAL A 22 9.14 0.75 9.87
N VAL A 23 9.08 1.98 9.36
CA VAL A 23 7.83 2.53 8.82
C VAL A 23 7.49 1.72 7.58
N PRO A 24 6.32 1.06 7.51
CA PRO A 24 5.91 0.38 6.30
C PRO A 24 5.80 1.42 5.19
N ALA A 25 6.63 1.26 4.16
CA ALA A 25 6.48 2.02 2.93
C ALA A 25 5.27 1.46 2.18
N GLU A 26 4.13 2.15 2.28
CA GLU A 26 2.97 1.87 1.42
C GLU A 26 3.43 1.98 -0.04
N ALA A 27 3.32 0.88 -0.80
CA ALA A 27 3.62 0.91 -2.23
C ALA A 27 2.72 1.95 -2.91
N ARG A 28 3.28 2.75 -3.82
CA ARG A 28 2.45 3.72 -4.55
C ARG A 28 1.49 2.93 -5.43
N VAL A 29 0.31 3.48 -5.65
CA VAL A 29 -0.70 2.84 -6.51
C VAL A 29 -0.90 3.72 -7.73
N CYS A 30 -0.53 3.17 -8.89
CA CYS A 30 -0.74 3.80 -10.18
C CYS A 30 -2.13 3.46 -10.71
N LEU A 31 -2.80 4.44 -11.31
CA LEU A 31 -4.16 4.30 -11.84
C LEU A 31 -4.14 4.54 -13.35
N SER A 32 -4.80 3.67 -14.09
CA SER A 32 -5.00 3.79 -15.53
C SER A 32 -6.48 3.66 -15.84
N GLN A 33 -7.04 4.50 -16.72
CA GLN A 33 -8.42 4.30 -17.16
C GLN A 33 -8.50 2.98 -17.94
N SER A 34 -9.52 2.16 -17.70
CA SER A 34 -9.73 0.91 -18.45
C SER A 34 -10.11 1.20 -19.90
N HIS A 35 -9.55 0.43 -20.84
CA HIS A 35 -9.84 0.54 -22.27
C HIS A 35 -10.99 -0.38 -22.70
N LYS A 36 -11.16 -1.51 -22.01
CA LYS A 36 -12.19 -2.51 -22.33
C LYS A 36 -13.52 -2.22 -21.63
N TYR A 37 -13.52 -1.53 -20.49
CA TYR A 37 -14.75 -1.19 -19.79
C TYR A 37 -15.59 -0.17 -20.57
N LYS A 38 -16.88 -0.45 -20.74
CA LYS A 38 -17.81 0.41 -21.49
C LYS A 38 -18.95 0.89 -20.59
N GLY A 39 -19.33 2.15 -20.77
CA GLY A 39 -20.44 2.78 -20.02
C GLY A 39 -20.06 3.26 -18.62
N THR A 40 -21.09 3.61 -17.85
CA THR A 40 -20.97 4.10 -16.47
C THR A 40 -20.60 2.96 -15.53
N CYS A 41 -19.57 3.16 -14.72
CA CYS A 41 -19.10 2.21 -13.74
C CYS A 41 -19.97 2.25 -12.48
N LEU A 42 -20.89 1.29 -12.38
CA LEU A 42 -21.82 1.18 -11.25
C LEU A 42 -21.36 0.15 -10.21
N ARG A 43 -20.54 -0.82 -10.60
CA ARG A 43 -20.11 -1.93 -9.75
C ARG A 43 -18.60 -2.15 -9.85
N GLY A 44 -17.88 -1.83 -8.77
CA GLY A 44 -16.41 -1.94 -8.70
C GLY A 44 -15.90 -3.33 -9.04
N ASN A 45 -16.58 -4.38 -8.58
CA ASN A 45 -16.18 -5.77 -8.85
C ASN A 45 -16.18 -6.13 -10.35
N ASN A 46 -17.09 -5.54 -11.14
CA ASN A 46 -17.10 -5.73 -12.59
C ASN A 46 -15.90 -4.99 -13.23
N CYS A 47 -15.62 -3.76 -12.79
CA CYS A 47 -14.43 -3.01 -13.20
C CYS A 47 -13.13 -3.77 -12.88
N ALA A 48 -12.99 -4.28 -11.66
CA ALA A 48 -11.84 -5.09 -11.26
C ALA A 48 -11.65 -6.33 -12.15
N ASN A 49 -12.74 -7.04 -12.49
CA ASN A 49 -12.66 -8.20 -13.37
C ASN A 49 -12.23 -7.82 -14.80
N VAL A 50 -12.74 -6.71 -15.34
CA VAL A 50 -12.28 -6.21 -16.65
C VAL A 50 -10.80 -5.81 -16.60
N CYS A 51 -10.37 -5.12 -15.55
CA CYS A 51 -8.98 -4.73 -15.34
C CYS A 51 -8.02 -5.93 -15.26
N LYS A 52 -8.45 -7.05 -14.68
CA LYS A 52 -7.69 -8.32 -14.73
C LYS A 52 -7.45 -8.80 -16.16
N THR A 53 -8.43 -8.66 -17.05
CA THR A 53 -8.26 -8.98 -18.48
C THR A 53 -7.37 -7.98 -19.24
N GLU A 54 -7.05 -6.83 -18.62
CA GLU A 54 -6.13 -5.82 -19.13
C GLU A 54 -4.73 -5.94 -18.50
N GLY A 55 -4.48 -6.96 -17.67
CA GLY A 55 -3.19 -7.20 -17.02
C GLY A 55 -2.97 -6.42 -15.72
N PHE A 56 -4.02 -5.79 -15.17
CA PHE A 56 -3.96 -5.12 -13.88
C PHE A 56 -4.45 -6.04 -12.75
N PRO A 57 -3.85 -5.98 -11.55
CA PRO A 57 -4.29 -6.80 -10.41
C PRO A 57 -5.67 -6.39 -9.88
N GLY A 58 -6.07 -5.13 -10.06
CA GLY A 58 -7.37 -4.62 -9.58
C GLY A 58 -7.87 -3.40 -10.35
N GLY A 59 -8.99 -2.85 -9.87
CA GLY A 59 -9.59 -1.63 -10.40
C GLY A 59 -10.91 -1.27 -9.73
N ASP A 60 -11.26 0.01 -9.78
CA ASP A 60 -12.46 0.57 -9.14
C ASP A 60 -13.11 1.70 -9.94
N CYS A 61 -14.39 1.95 -9.65
CA CYS A 61 -15.16 3.05 -10.23
C CYS A 61 -14.77 4.38 -9.56
N ARG A 62 -14.24 5.35 -10.32
CA ARG A 62 -13.78 6.64 -9.81
C ARG A 62 -14.36 7.86 -10.54
N GLY A 63 -14.37 8.98 -9.82
CA GLY A 63 -14.75 10.31 -10.30
C GLY A 63 -16.25 10.50 -10.51
N LEU A 64 -16.64 11.74 -10.82
CA LEU A 64 -18.04 12.14 -11.00
C LEU A 64 -18.73 11.41 -12.16
N ARG A 65 -18.00 11.18 -13.27
CA ARG A 65 -18.49 10.40 -14.41
C ARG A 65 -18.50 8.88 -14.17
N ARG A 66 -18.11 8.43 -12.98
CA ARG A 66 -18.04 7.02 -12.58
C ARG A 66 -17.35 6.17 -13.66
N ARG A 67 -16.08 6.47 -13.96
CA ARG A 67 -15.29 5.70 -14.94
C ARG A 67 -14.53 4.58 -14.24
N CYS A 68 -14.29 3.47 -14.93
CA CYS A 68 -13.47 2.38 -14.41
C CYS A 68 -11.98 2.74 -14.53
N PHE A 69 -11.26 2.67 -13.41
CA PHE A 69 -9.81 2.84 -13.35
C PHE A 69 -9.16 1.57 -12.80
N CYS A 70 -8.25 0.99 -13.56
CA CYS A 70 -7.42 -0.13 -13.16
C CYS A 70 -6.27 0.36 -12.28
N SER A 71 -5.91 -0.43 -11.28
CA SER A 71 -4.88 -0.13 -10.30
C SER A 71 -3.79 -1.18 -10.30
N LYS A 72 -2.54 -0.74 -10.11
CA LYS A 72 -1.39 -1.62 -9.87
C LYS A 72 -0.37 -0.97 -8.93
N PRO A 73 0.39 -1.76 -8.16
CA PRO A 73 1.56 -1.26 -7.44
C PRO A 73 2.57 -0.62 -8.40
N CYS A 74 3.15 0.48 -7.95
CA CYS A 74 4.28 1.23 -8.49
C CYS A 74 4.94 2.01 -7.32
#